data_AF-A0A381V7Y2-F1
#
_entry.id   AF-A0A381V7Y2-F1
#
_cell.length_a   1.000
_cell.length_b   1.000
_cell.length_c   1.000
_cell.angle_alpha   90.00
_cell.angle_beta   90.00
_cell.angle_gamma   90.00
#
_symmetry.space_group_name_H-M   'P 1'
#
loop_
_entity.id
_entity.type
_entity.pdbx_description
1 polymer ?
#
loop_
_entity_poly.entity_id
_entity_poly.type
_entity_poly.pdbx_seq_one_letter_code
_entity_poly.pdbx_strand_id
1 'polypeptide(L)'
;MAPFDATLTTKVSPLIEGQVPDFVQSDHPQFVQFIKDYYEFLEAAEIVISAHIFHVIQEKTDSQLILNEDGSKVVTETGSGTYGKFVIGETITGETSGATATVLVDDLENLRLFVSSSTRFLIGEKITGGSSSAWGNIVTYRDNPITSIQKLLDYADPDNTVHIMLDEMFNQFLQAIPKTLASGTSKRGLLKNIRDLYAAKGTSEGHKLFFRMMFAEEADIFYPTKYMMRVSDGKWQKKTIIRCENQAGANGNDIIGQYITGKTSGATCFVVDAIGFTQGVNSITEFEILEDSLVGTFSQGETVAADSLAEKVEMKFTIQKIVAGTTVDKPGMLYATGDTVSLDSTVGNGRAVLQVDQVGLGSVDEAVIDDAGSGYRVGDVLTFTTSQLSTVSAEGFVSVVGGSIVLEDSDNSDGYEDYCTIEENTKRRLIDFTICLEEDGGQLLIDGLDSSSTHAGYYFRTEIGTQQTVHDTYATPNDRIVLEEASNSAIGDITRTYITNHGSGYEALPTVTITSDFGTGGTVVPTTKDIGAILNTKNIDSGFNYQVAPDASIPVNFVLKGVSGSFSKDEV
;
A
#
# COMPACT_ATOMS: atom_id res chain seq x y z
N MET A 1 -3.65 18.31 37.53
CA MET A 1 -4.58 18.34 38.67
C MET A 1 -3.95 19.25 39.70
N ALA A 2 -4.49 20.44 39.94
CA ALA A 2 -3.94 21.33 40.97
C ALA A 2 -4.14 20.68 42.36
N PRO A 3 -3.20 20.82 43.30
CA PRO A 3 -3.39 20.32 44.65
C PRO A 3 -4.54 21.09 45.30
N PHE A 4 -5.47 20.32 45.85
CA PHE A 4 -6.66 20.80 46.50
C PHE A 4 -6.30 21.48 47.83
N ASP A 5 -6.74 22.72 48.03
CA ASP A 5 -6.54 23.44 49.30
C ASP A 5 -7.71 23.14 50.25
N ALA A 6 -7.60 22.01 50.93
CA ALA A 6 -8.55 21.54 51.92
C ALA A 6 -8.60 22.42 53.16
N THR A 7 -7.58 23.25 53.40
CA THR A 7 -7.33 23.79 54.73
C THR A 7 -8.32 24.91 55.05
N LEU A 8 -8.82 24.94 56.29
CA LEU A 8 -9.43 26.16 56.83
C LEU A 8 -8.30 27.18 56.95
N THR A 9 -8.40 28.28 56.19
CA THR A 9 -7.40 29.36 56.26
C THR A 9 -7.45 30.11 57.60
N THR A 10 -8.59 30.04 58.31
CA THR A 10 -8.77 30.66 59.64
C THR A 10 -9.61 29.78 60.57
N LYS A 11 -8.97 28.92 61.38
CA LYS A 11 -9.63 28.27 62.52
C LYS A 11 -9.74 29.28 63.69
N VAL A 12 -10.88 29.30 64.36
CA VAL A 12 -11.16 30.14 65.53
C VAL A 12 -10.66 29.47 66.81
N SER A 13 -10.69 28.13 66.87
CA SER A 13 -10.23 27.34 68.02
C SER A 13 -8.81 27.67 68.54
N PRO A 14 -7.79 27.96 67.70
CA PRO A 14 -6.44 28.28 68.18
C PRO A 14 -6.28 29.75 68.62
N LEU A 15 -7.24 30.63 68.27
CA LEU A 15 -7.18 32.07 68.53
C LEU A 15 -7.76 32.45 69.91
N ILE A 16 -8.45 31.53 70.58
CA ILE A 16 -9.12 31.76 71.88
C ILE A 16 -8.11 32.14 72.97
N GLU A 17 -6.96 31.48 73.04
CA GLU A 17 -5.92 31.79 74.04
C GLU A 17 -5.37 33.23 73.91
N GLY A 18 -5.51 33.87 72.76
CA GLY A 18 -5.14 35.28 72.56
C GLY A 18 -6.29 36.29 72.74
N GLN A 19 -7.53 35.81 72.88
CA GLN A 19 -8.74 36.66 72.95
C GLN A 19 -9.34 36.77 74.35
N VAL A 20 -8.93 35.89 75.27
CA VAL A 20 -9.42 35.89 76.65
C VAL A 20 -8.45 36.69 77.54
N PRO A 21 -8.93 37.62 78.40
CA PRO A 21 -8.08 38.37 79.32
C PRO A 21 -7.26 37.48 80.27
N ASP A 22 -6.02 37.90 80.58
CA ASP A 22 -5.05 37.13 81.39
C ASP A 22 -5.62 36.60 82.72
N PHE A 23 -6.51 37.35 83.38
CA PHE A 23 -7.10 36.95 84.66
C PHE A 23 -8.03 35.73 84.55
N VAL A 24 -8.69 35.54 83.41
CA VAL A 24 -9.54 34.35 83.18
C VAL A 24 -8.68 33.14 82.85
N GLN A 25 -7.52 33.36 82.22
CA GLN A 25 -6.56 32.29 81.95
C GLN A 25 -5.91 31.76 83.23
N SER A 26 -5.63 32.63 84.21
CA SER A 26 -5.08 32.21 85.51
C SER A 26 -6.13 31.60 86.43
N ASP A 27 -7.30 32.22 86.54
CA ASP A 27 -8.26 31.89 87.61
C ASP A 27 -9.25 30.79 87.20
N HIS A 28 -9.49 30.62 85.89
CA HIS A 28 -10.47 29.66 85.36
C HIS A 28 -9.92 28.84 84.18
N PRO A 29 -8.87 28.03 84.39
CA PRO A 29 -8.25 27.23 83.31
C PRO A 29 -9.23 26.24 82.66
N GLN A 30 -10.16 25.67 83.44
CA GLN A 30 -11.19 24.76 82.92
C GLN A 30 -12.20 25.47 81.99
N PHE A 31 -12.46 26.76 82.22
CA PHE A 31 -13.38 27.54 81.38
C PHE A 31 -12.76 27.88 80.02
N VAL A 32 -11.46 28.19 80.00
CA VAL A 32 -10.72 28.40 78.74
C VAL A 32 -10.65 27.11 77.92
N GLN A 33 -10.40 25.97 78.56
CA GLN A 33 -10.47 24.66 77.91
C GLN A 33 -11.87 24.37 77.35
N PHE A 34 -12.92 24.62 78.13
CA PHE A 34 -14.31 24.46 77.66
C PHE A 34 -14.61 25.33 76.42
N ILE A 35 -14.20 26.60 76.40
CA ILE A 35 -14.42 27.47 75.23
C ILE A 35 -13.65 26.93 74.02
N LYS A 36 -12.42 26.47 74.21
CA LYS A 36 -11.59 25.88 73.15
C LYS A 36 -12.26 24.64 72.56
N ASP A 37 -12.68 23.70 73.40
CA ASP A 37 -13.37 22.47 73.00
C ASP A 37 -14.73 22.76 72.34
N TYR A 38 -15.44 23.80 72.82
CA TYR A 38 -16.70 24.25 72.23
C TYR A 38 -16.52 24.77 70.79
N TYR A 39 -15.50 25.59 70.54
CA TYR A 39 -15.20 26.04 69.18
C TYR A 39 -14.63 24.93 68.31
N GLU A 40 -13.85 24.00 68.87
CA GLU A 40 -13.37 22.81 68.17
C GLU A 40 -14.55 21.89 67.75
N PHE A 41 -15.57 21.75 68.60
CA PHE A 41 -16.80 21.05 68.26
C PHE A 41 -17.62 21.78 67.18
N LEU A 42 -17.74 23.11 67.26
CA LEU A 42 -18.36 23.90 66.18
C LEU A 42 -17.56 23.85 64.88
N GLU A 43 -16.27 23.52 64.95
CA GLU A 43 -15.40 23.30 63.79
C GLU A 43 -15.52 21.90 63.18
N ALA A 44 -16.17 20.96 63.87
CA ALA A 44 -16.26 19.56 63.49
C ALA A 44 -17.31 19.27 62.40
N ALA A 45 -17.06 18.21 61.63
CA ALA A 45 -18.01 17.63 60.66
C ALA A 45 -18.73 16.43 61.28
N GLU A 46 -20.00 16.19 60.89
CA GLU A 46 -20.83 15.07 61.36
C GLU A 46 -20.83 13.93 60.32
N ILE A 47 -20.48 12.73 60.76
CA ILE A 47 -20.54 11.50 59.95
C ILE A 47 -21.48 10.52 60.62
N VAL A 48 -22.48 10.02 59.90
CA VAL A 48 -23.30 8.89 60.34
C VAL A 48 -22.77 7.63 59.67
N ILE A 49 -22.49 6.60 60.47
CA ILE A 49 -21.94 5.33 60.00
C ILE A 49 -22.95 4.20 60.13
N SER A 50 -22.82 3.20 59.27
CA SER A 50 -23.43 1.89 59.45
C SER A 50 -22.43 1.01 60.18
N ALA A 51 -22.76 0.71 61.42
CA ALA A 51 -21.94 -0.06 62.34
C ALA A 51 -22.81 -1.06 63.09
N HIS A 52 -22.21 -2.16 63.53
CA HIS A 52 -22.89 -3.13 64.37
C HIS A 52 -22.10 -3.31 65.65
N ILE A 53 -22.71 -2.96 66.78
CA ILE A 53 -22.06 -2.92 68.08
C ILE A 53 -22.73 -3.96 68.98
N PHE A 54 -22.03 -5.08 69.24
CA PHE A 54 -22.48 -6.04 70.24
C PHE A 54 -22.09 -5.56 71.64
N HIS A 55 -23.04 -5.68 72.55
CA HIS A 55 -22.85 -5.38 73.95
C HIS A 55 -22.83 -6.66 74.75
N VAL A 56 -22.11 -6.65 75.88
CA VAL A 56 -22.09 -7.79 76.79
C VAL A 56 -23.38 -7.80 77.62
N ILE A 57 -24.14 -8.88 77.50
CA ILE A 57 -25.39 -9.12 78.23
C ILE A 57 -25.14 -10.02 79.45
N GLN A 58 -25.86 -9.78 80.55
CA GLN A 58 -25.89 -10.70 81.68
C GLN A 58 -26.80 -11.90 81.37
N GLU A 59 -26.35 -13.10 81.71
CA GLU A 59 -27.15 -14.33 81.64
C GLU A 59 -28.18 -14.37 82.78
N LYS A 60 -29.23 -13.55 82.67
CA LYS A 60 -30.39 -13.56 83.58
C LYS A 60 -31.69 -13.60 82.76
N THR A 61 -32.79 -13.93 83.41
CA THR A 61 -34.14 -14.00 82.80
C THR A 61 -34.60 -12.67 82.21
N ASP A 62 -34.11 -11.55 82.74
CA ASP A 62 -34.16 -10.23 82.11
C ASP A 62 -32.78 -9.89 81.55
N SER A 63 -32.70 -9.61 80.25
CA SER A 63 -31.47 -9.24 79.56
C SER A 63 -30.99 -7.85 80.00
N GLN A 64 -30.18 -7.80 81.07
CA GLN A 64 -29.51 -6.58 81.53
C GLN A 64 -28.11 -6.46 80.90
N LEU A 65 -27.77 -5.27 80.39
CA LEU A 65 -26.46 -4.97 79.81
C LEU A 65 -25.43 -4.72 80.91
N ILE A 66 -24.18 -5.16 80.72
CA ILE A 66 -23.08 -4.83 81.63
C ILE A 66 -22.63 -3.39 81.35
N LEU A 67 -22.48 -2.60 82.42
CA LEU A 67 -21.98 -1.24 82.37
C LEU A 67 -20.55 -1.18 82.95
N ASN A 68 -19.73 -0.30 82.40
CA ASN A 68 -18.45 0.12 82.95
C ASN A 68 -18.63 1.02 84.18
N GLU A 69 -17.54 1.31 84.89
CA GLU A 69 -17.51 2.18 86.07
C GLU A 69 -17.98 3.62 85.78
N ASP A 70 -17.85 4.06 84.53
CA ASP A 70 -18.32 5.35 84.02
C ASP A 70 -19.80 5.34 83.57
N GLY A 71 -20.50 4.21 83.71
CA GLY A 71 -21.88 4.03 83.27
C GLY A 71 -22.06 3.74 81.77
N SER A 72 -20.96 3.66 80.98
CA SER A 72 -21.01 3.29 79.57
C SER A 72 -21.27 1.79 79.38
N LYS A 73 -21.95 1.38 78.30
CA LYS A 73 -22.21 -0.04 78.03
C LYS A 73 -20.94 -0.75 77.58
N VAL A 74 -20.68 -1.96 78.10
CA VAL A 74 -19.52 -2.76 77.69
C VAL A 74 -19.74 -3.32 76.29
N VAL A 75 -18.83 -2.97 75.38
CA VAL A 75 -18.83 -3.41 73.97
C VAL A 75 -17.81 -4.55 73.79
N THR A 76 -18.12 -5.53 72.94
CA THR A 76 -17.20 -6.64 72.64
C THR A 76 -16.05 -6.22 71.71
N GLU A 77 -14.93 -6.95 71.76
CA GLU A 77 -13.73 -6.67 70.97
C GLU A 77 -13.94 -6.81 69.45
N THR A 78 -13.12 -6.09 68.67
CA THR A 78 -13.04 -6.19 67.21
C THR A 78 -12.69 -7.63 66.81
N GLY A 79 -13.67 -8.38 66.29
CA GLY A 79 -13.52 -9.80 65.93
C GLY A 79 -14.69 -10.70 66.35
N SER A 80 -15.49 -10.29 67.35
CA SER A 80 -16.72 -10.99 67.74
C SER A 80 -17.94 -10.63 66.85
N GLY A 81 -17.70 -9.95 65.73
CA GLY A 81 -18.74 -9.40 64.85
C GLY A 81 -19.09 -7.92 65.12
N THR A 82 -18.46 -7.29 66.12
CA THR A 82 -18.57 -5.83 66.36
C THR A 82 -17.65 -5.06 65.42
N TYR A 83 -18.20 -4.07 64.72
CA TYR A 83 -17.46 -3.13 63.88
C TYR A 83 -18.07 -1.73 63.95
N GLY A 84 -17.21 -0.71 63.87
CA GLY A 84 -17.61 0.70 63.86
C GLY A 84 -17.53 1.45 65.21
N LYS A 85 -16.83 0.89 66.20
CA LYS A 85 -16.41 1.62 67.41
C LYS A 85 -15.05 2.27 67.15
N PHE A 86 -15.00 3.59 67.14
CA PHE A 86 -13.76 4.33 66.90
C PHE A 86 -13.16 4.81 68.24
N VAL A 87 -11.87 5.12 68.25
CA VAL A 87 -11.17 5.66 69.41
C VAL A 87 -11.08 7.17 69.27
N ILE A 88 -11.47 7.90 70.31
CA ILE A 88 -11.34 9.35 70.36
C ILE A 88 -9.87 9.74 70.15
N GLY A 89 -9.61 10.64 69.21
CA GLY A 89 -8.28 11.10 68.79
C GLY A 89 -7.65 10.30 67.66
N GLU A 90 -8.26 9.21 67.18
CA GLU A 90 -7.68 8.40 66.11
C GLU A 90 -7.93 9.00 64.71
N THR A 91 -7.06 8.66 63.75
CA THR A 91 -7.26 9.05 62.34
C THR A 91 -8.04 7.98 61.58
N ILE A 92 -9.17 8.36 61.00
CA ILE A 92 -9.96 7.54 60.07
C ILE A 92 -9.52 7.81 58.64
N THR A 93 -9.47 6.76 57.80
CA THR A 93 -9.12 6.84 56.38
C THR A 93 -10.20 6.21 55.51
N GLY A 94 -10.64 6.92 54.47
CA GLY A 94 -11.55 6.39 53.45
C GLY A 94 -10.81 5.56 52.40
N GLU A 95 -11.32 4.36 52.09
CA GLU A 95 -10.69 3.44 51.12
C GLU A 95 -10.77 3.92 49.65
N THR A 96 -11.83 4.63 49.26
CA THR A 96 -12.08 5.06 47.87
C THR A 96 -11.66 6.51 47.62
N SER A 97 -11.85 7.38 48.62
CA SER A 97 -11.54 8.80 48.57
C SER A 97 -10.13 9.14 49.02
N GLY A 98 -9.52 8.28 49.86
CA GLY A 98 -8.25 8.56 50.51
C GLY A 98 -8.31 9.70 51.53
N ALA A 99 -9.50 10.16 51.91
CA ALA A 99 -9.67 11.25 52.86
C ALA A 99 -9.33 10.80 54.29
N THR A 100 -8.63 11.65 55.06
CA THR A 100 -8.20 11.37 56.43
C THR A 100 -8.70 12.41 57.43
N ALA A 101 -9.38 11.98 58.50
CA ALA A 101 -9.92 12.86 59.55
C ALA A 101 -9.55 12.34 60.95
N THR A 102 -9.43 13.21 61.95
CA THR A 102 -9.32 12.75 63.34
C THR A 102 -10.69 12.72 64.02
N VAL A 103 -10.96 11.68 64.79
CA VAL A 103 -12.21 11.52 65.55
C VAL A 103 -12.14 12.39 66.81
N LEU A 104 -13.03 13.37 66.93
CA LEU A 104 -13.12 14.25 68.10
C LEU A 104 -14.10 13.71 69.14
N VAL A 105 -15.26 13.22 68.69
CA VAL A 105 -16.29 12.63 69.54
C VAL A 105 -16.88 11.42 68.84
N ASP A 106 -17.05 10.32 69.59
CA ASP A 106 -17.77 9.12 69.15
C ASP A 106 -19.09 9.01 69.92
N ASP A 107 -20.21 9.14 69.20
CA ASP A 107 -21.56 8.86 69.69
C ASP A 107 -22.00 7.49 69.18
N LEU A 108 -21.63 6.48 69.96
CA LEU A 108 -21.90 5.07 69.70
C LEU A 108 -23.39 4.71 69.74
N GLU A 109 -24.24 5.49 70.43
CA GLU A 109 -25.67 5.16 70.54
C GLU A 109 -26.44 5.55 69.28
N ASN A 110 -26.09 6.70 68.69
CA ASN A 110 -26.71 7.18 67.45
C ASN A 110 -25.89 6.85 66.19
N LEU A 111 -24.76 6.15 66.33
CA LEU A 111 -23.83 5.80 65.27
C LEU A 111 -23.29 7.04 64.53
N ARG A 112 -22.94 8.07 65.31
CA ARG A 112 -22.45 9.37 64.80
C ARG A 112 -21.03 9.61 65.26
N LEU A 113 -20.20 10.11 64.36
CA LEU A 113 -18.84 10.55 64.63
C LEU A 113 -18.73 12.04 64.33
N PHE A 114 -18.13 12.79 65.23
CA PHE A 114 -17.69 14.16 64.97
C PHE A 114 -16.19 14.14 64.69
N VAL A 115 -15.79 14.68 63.54
CA VAL A 115 -14.41 14.62 63.07
C VAL A 115 -13.85 16.01 62.80
N SER A 116 -12.53 16.17 62.89
CA SER A 116 -11.75 17.43 62.84
C SER A 116 -11.81 18.26 61.55
N SER A 117 -12.74 17.95 60.65
CA SER A 117 -12.81 18.35 59.25
C SER A 117 -11.73 17.70 58.38
N SER A 118 -12.21 16.92 57.40
CA SER A 118 -11.40 16.52 56.25
C SER A 118 -12.35 16.23 55.10
N THR A 119 -12.38 17.17 54.18
CA THR A 119 -13.13 17.12 52.94
C THR A 119 -12.78 15.87 52.12
N ARG A 120 -13.82 15.29 51.51
CA ARG A 120 -13.85 14.24 50.46
C ARG A 120 -14.28 12.82 50.86
N PHE A 121 -14.83 12.59 52.05
CA PHE A 121 -15.54 11.32 52.28
C PHE A 121 -16.71 11.13 51.29
N LEU A 122 -16.82 9.93 50.72
CA LEU A 122 -17.91 9.57 49.83
C LEU A 122 -19.02 8.84 50.60
N ILE A 123 -20.28 9.11 50.25
CA ILE A 123 -21.41 8.35 50.82
C ILE A 123 -21.33 6.90 50.35
N GLY A 124 -21.48 5.96 51.28
CA GLY A 124 -21.37 4.52 51.03
C GLY A 124 -19.94 3.98 51.08
N GLU A 125 -18.94 4.84 51.25
CA GLU A 125 -17.54 4.42 51.36
C GLU A 125 -17.24 3.79 52.72
N LYS A 126 -16.35 2.80 52.71
CA LYS A 126 -15.79 2.18 53.91
C LYS A 126 -14.68 3.05 54.49
N ILE A 127 -14.84 3.44 55.75
CA ILE A 127 -13.80 4.09 56.55
C ILE A 127 -13.12 3.08 57.45
N THR A 128 -11.83 3.27 57.68
CA THR A 128 -11.01 2.42 58.57
C THR A 128 -10.27 3.28 59.59
N GLY A 129 -10.30 2.88 60.86
CA GLY A 129 -9.56 3.53 61.95
C GLY A 129 -8.11 3.05 61.99
N GLY A 130 -7.15 3.98 62.02
CA GLY A 130 -5.73 3.67 61.99
C GLY A 130 -5.21 3.01 63.27
N SER A 131 -5.85 3.23 64.43
CA SER A 131 -5.44 2.66 65.71
C SER A 131 -6.36 1.53 66.16
N SER A 132 -7.67 1.66 65.93
CA SER A 132 -8.68 0.68 66.35
C SER A 132 -8.87 -0.49 65.37
N SER A 133 -8.40 -0.37 64.12
CA SER A 133 -8.76 -1.26 62.99
C SER A 133 -10.28 -1.40 62.80
N ALA A 134 -11.10 -0.54 63.42
CA ALA A 134 -12.53 -0.53 63.24
C ALA A 134 -12.88 -0.05 61.84
N TRP A 135 -13.96 -0.57 61.29
CA TRP A 135 -14.47 -0.12 60.00
C TRP A 135 -15.98 0.08 60.05
N GLY A 136 -16.47 0.95 59.19
CA GLY A 136 -17.89 1.24 59.02
C GLY A 136 -18.12 1.87 57.66
N ASN A 137 -19.36 1.79 57.16
CA ASN A 137 -19.73 2.42 55.90
C ASN A 137 -20.40 3.76 56.19
N ILE A 138 -20.03 4.82 55.47
CA ILE A 138 -20.63 6.14 55.64
C ILE A 138 -22.06 6.13 55.10
N VAL A 139 -23.04 6.45 55.95
CA VAL A 139 -24.45 6.59 55.57
C VAL A 139 -24.75 8.04 55.17
N THR A 140 -24.31 8.99 55.98
CA THR A 140 -24.40 10.42 55.64
C THR A 140 -23.16 11.17 56.12
N TYR A 141 -22.77 12.19 55.38
CA TYR A 141 -21.67 13.08 55.71
C TYR A 141 -22.19 14.51 55.62
N ARG A 142 -22.03 15.27 56.70
CA ARG A 142 -22.34 16.70 56.76
C ARG A 142 -21.08 17.45 57.13
N ASP A 143 -20.61 18.27 56.20
CA ASP A 143 -19.53 19.20 56.48
C ASP A 143 -19.98 20.26 57.48
N ASN A 144 -19.00 20.91 58.11
CA ASN A 144 -19.28 21.96 59.08
C ASN A 144 -20.05 23.13 58.39
N PRO A 145 -21.14 23.62 58.98
CA PRO A 145 -21.84 24.81 58.49
C PRO A 145 -20.94 26.04 58.31
N ILE A 146 -19.97 26.27 59.22
CA ILE A 146 -19.08 27.43 59.21
C ILE A 146 -18.12 27.37 58.00
N THR A 147 -17.53 26.20 57.74
CA THR A 147 -16.66 25.99 56.56
C THR A 147 -17.44 26.09 55.27
N SER A 148 -18.64 25.51 55.25
CA SER A 148 -19.52 25.51 54.08
C SER A 148 -19.95 26.91 53.68
N ILE A 149 -20.16 27.83 54.63
CA ILE A 149 -20.48 29.24 54.34
C ILE A 149 -19.27 29.96 53.74
N GLN A 150 -18.07 29.76 54.29
CA GLN A 150 -16.85 30.41 53.78
C GLN A 150 -16.48 29.92 52.37
N LYS A 151 -16.64 28.62 52.11
CA LYS A 151 -16.27 27.96 50.84
C LYS A 151 -17.42 27.88 49.84
N LEU A 152 -18.57 28.50 50.12
CA LEU A 152 -19.75 28.42 49.25
C LEU A 152 -19.45 28.88 47.82
N LEU A 153 -18.63 29.92 47.67
CA LEU A 153 -18.25 30.43 46.36
C LEU A 153 -17.25 29.51 45.64
N ASP A 154 -16.36 28.85 46.39
CA ASP A 154 -15.39 27.89 45.87
C ASP A 154 -16.07 26.60 45.38
N TYR A 155 -17.22 26.28 45.95
CA TYR A 155 -18.06 25.16 45.50
C TYR A 155 -18.74 25.40 44.14
N ALA A 156 -18.49 26.52 43.45
CA ALA A 156 -18.85 26.64 42.04
C ALA A 156 -17.93 25.80 41.12
N ASP A 157 -16.68 25.55 41.52
CA ASP A 157 -15.73 24.75 40.72
C ASP A 157 -15.99 23.24 40.91
N PRO A 158 -16.24 22.48 39.83
CA PRO A 158 -16.34 21.03 39.84
C PRO A 158 -15.21 20.27 40.53
N ASP A 159 -14.03 20.85 40.76
CA ASP A 159 -12.95 20.20 41.53
C ASP A 159 -13.12 20.33 43.04
N ASN A 160 -13.71 21.43 43.51
CA ASN A 160 -13.84 21.77 44.93
C ASN A 160 -15.24 21.49 45.51
N THR A 161 -16.21 21.09 44.68
CA THR A 161 -17.58 20.81 45.11
C THR A 161 -17.71 19.57 45.99
N VAL A 162 -18.64 19.64 46.95
CA VAL A 162 -19.13 18.48 47.71
C VAL A 162 -19.84 17.47 46.79
N HIS A 163 -19.72 16.17 47.11
CA HIS A 163 -20.23 15.09 46.23
C HIS A 163 -21.74 15.20 45.94
N ILE A 164 -22.54 15.57 46.95
CA ILE A 164 -23.99 15.75 46.79
C ILE A 164 -24.29 16.82 45.74
N MET A 165 -23.57 17.94 45.77
CA MET A 165 -23.75 19.00 44.80
C MET A 165 -23.17 18.65 43.43
N LEU A 166 -22.09 17.87 43.38
CA LEU A 166 -21.59 17.30 42.13
C LEU A 166 -22.64 16.43 41.43
N ASP A 167 -23.36 15.59 42.18
CA ASP A 167 -24.45 14.77 41.64
C ASP A 167 -25.62 15.64 41.14
N GLU A 168 -25.93 16.76 41.80
CA GLU A 168 -26.94 17.71 41.31
C GLU A 168 -26.49 18.48 40.06
N MET A 169 -25.23 18.91 40.00
CA MET A 169 -24.65 19.47 38.77
C MET A 169 -24.72 18.45 37.63
N PHE A 170 -24.45 17.17 37.91
CA PHE A 170 -24.57 16.10 36.93
C PHE A 170 -26.03 15.92 36.47
N ASN A 171 -27.01 15.98 37.37
CA ASN A 171 -28.44 15.91 36.99
C ASN A 171 -28.85 17.09 36.09
N GLN A 172 -28.35 18.30 36.37
CA GLN A 172 -28.69 19.50 35.62
C GLN A 172 -28.05 19.51 34.22
N PHE A 173 -26.76 19.17 34.12
CA PHE A 173 -26.03 19.30 32.88
C PHE A 173 -25.98 18.01 32.04
N LEU A 174 -26.15 16.83 32.64
CA LEU A 174 -25.96 15.51 32.01
C LEU A 174 -27.15 14.57 32.23
N GLN A 175 -28.37 15.07 32.03
CA GLN A 175 -29.60 14.30 32.26
C GLN A 175 -29.66 12.94 31.54
N ALA A 176 -28.99 12.81 30.39
CA ALA A 176 -29.04 11.61 29.56
C ALA A 176 -28.00 10.53 29.93
N ILE A 177 -27.02 10.85 30.79
CA ILE A 177 -25.97 9.90 31.19
C ILE A 177 -26.34 9.31 32.55
N PRO A 178 -26.26 7.98 32.74
CA PRO A 178 -26.51 7.37 34.05
C PRO A 178 -25.40 7.74 35.05
N LYS A 179 -25.75 7.76 36.34
CA LYS A 179 -24.83 8.14 37.43
C LYS A 179 -23.69 7.14 37.64
N THR A 180 -23.91 5.89 37.25
CA THR A 180 -22.95 4.80 37.33
C THR A 180 -22.14 4.74 36.04
N LEU A 181 -20.88 5.20 36.12
CA LEU A 181 -19.90 5.14 35.03
C LEU A 181 -18.97 3.94 35.25
N ALA A 182 -18.27 3.52 34.19
CA ALA A 182 -17.26 2.47 34.28
C ALA A 182 -16.09 2.87 35.20
N SER A 183 -15.47 1.88 35.84
CA SER A 183 -14.34 2.08 36.76
C SER A 183 -13.20 2.84 36.06
N GLY A 184 -12.72 3.91 36.71
CA GLY A 184 -11.68 4.78 36.15
C GLY A 184 -12.18 6.04 35.42
N THR A 185 -13.49 6.18 35.18
CA THR A 185 -14.03 7.43 34.61
C THR A 185 -14.30 8.47 35.70
N SER A 186 -13.65 9.63 35.61
CA SER A 186 -13.87 10.74 36.56
C SER A 186 -15.12 11.54 36.22
N LYS A 187 -16.14 11.52 37.10
CA LYS A 187 -17.34 12.37 37.00
C LYS A 187 -16.98 13.86 36.86
N ARG A 188 -15.94 14.32 37.58
CA ARG A 188 -15.48 15.72 37.56
C ARG A 188 -14.85 16.09 36.22
N GLY A 189 -14.00 15.21 35.68
CA GLY A 189 -13.38 15.41 34.36
C GLY A 189 -14.41 15.44 33.23
N LEU A 190 -15.46 14.61 33.33
CA LEU A 190 -16.58 14.62 32.39
C LEU A 190 -17.38 15.93 32.48
N LEU A 191 -17.66 16.42 33.69
CA LEU A 191 -18.37 17.68 33.90
C LEU A 191 -17.58 18.88 33.37
N LYS A 192 -16.25 18.90 33.54
CA LYS A 192 -15.38 19.96 33.00
C LYS A 192 -15.35 19.98 31.47
N ASN A 193 -15.37 18.80 30.83
CA ASN A 193 -15.30 18.66 29.37
C ASN A 193 -16.67 18.40 28.72
N ILE A 194 -17.75 18.80 29.39
CA ILE A 194 -19.12 18.54 28.96
C ILE A 194 -19.45 19.12 27.59
N ARG A 195 -18.89 20.30 27.28
CA ARG A 195 -19.11 20.96 25.99
C ARG A 195 -18.58 20.11 24.84
N ASP A 196 -17.39 19.55 25.01
CA ASP A 196 -16.74 18.76 23.98
C ASP A 196 -17.45 17.41 23.80
N LEU A 197 -17.97 16.83 24.89
CA LEU A 197 -18.81 15.65 24.84
C LEU A 197 -20.11 15.90 24.05
N TYR A 198 -20.81 17.00 24.30
CA TYR A 198 -22.01 17.35 23.55
C TYR A 198 -21.71 17.76 22.11
N ALA A 199 -20.58 18.41 21.85
CA ALA A 199 -20.15 18.75 20.49
C ALA A 199 -19.79 17.51 19.66
N ALA A 200 -19.20 16.48 20.27
CA ALA A 200 -18.88 15.22 19.62
C ALA A 200 -20.10 14.31 19.41
N LYS A 201 -21.28 14.67 19.93
CA LYS A 201 -22.49 13.85 19.83
C LYS A 201 -22.83 13.58 18.35
N GLY A 202 -22.88 12.30 17.99
CA GLY A 202 -23.18 11.85 16.62
C GLY A 202 -21.95 11.59 15.75
N THR A 203 -20.75 12.01 16.17
CA THR A 203 -19.50 11.62 15.49
C THR A 203 -19.13 10.17 15.81
N SER A 204 -18.25 9.55 15.01
CA SER A 204 -17.72 8.21 15.31
C SER A 204 -17.04 8.21 16.68
N GLU A 205 -16.16 9.18 16.92
CA GLU A 205 -15.41 9.29 18.17
C GLU A 205 -16.32 9.51 19.38
N GLY A 206 -17.43 10.25 19.21
CA GLY A 206 -18.43 10.41 20.27
C GLY A 206 -19.08 9.09 20.70
N HIS A 207 -19.38 8.20 19.75
CA HIS A 207 -19.92 6.87 20.07
C HIS A 207 -18.86 5.98 20.74
N LYS A 208 -17.60 5.99 20.27
CA LYS A 208 -16.51 5.26 20.92
C LYS A 208 -16.31 5.70 22.37
N LEU A 209 -16.28 7.03 22.59
CA LEU A 209 -16.18 7.61 23.92
C LEU A 209 -17.36 7.20 24.81
N PHE A 210 -18.58 7.17 24.27
CA PHE A 210 -19.77 6.72 25.00
C PHE A 210 -19.63 5.26 25.50
N PHE A 211 -19.23 4.33 24.62
CA PHE A 211 -19.01 2.93 25.02
C PHE A 211 -17.87 2.79 26.04
N ARG A 212 -16.79 3.54 25.87
CA ARG A 212 -15.68 3.57 26.84
C ARG A 212 -16.12 4.03 28.22
N MET A 213 -16.95 5.08 28.30
CA MET A 213 -17.42 5.65 29.57
C MET A 213 -18.45 4.78 30.30
N MET A 214 -19.29 4.04 29.55
CA MET A 214 -20.36 3.21 30.12
C MET A 214 -19.90 1.80 30.45
N PHE A 215 -19.10 1.19 29.59
CA PHE A 215 -18.80 -0.25 29.64
C PHE A 215 -17.31 -0.56 29.77
N ALA A 216 -16.43 0.45 29.73
CA ALA A 216 -14.97 0.26 29.63
C ALA A 216 -14.53 -0.58 28.40
N GLU A 217 -15.29 -0.47 27.30
CA GLU A 217 -14.99 -1.16 26.04
C GLU A 217 -14.71 -0.15 24.91
N GLU A 218 -13.78 -0.51 24.01
CA GLU A 218 -13.57 0.21 22.75
C GLU A 218 -14.51 -0.32 21.68
N ALA A 219 -15.30 0.56 21.06
CA ALA A 219 -16.24 0.19 20.01
C ALA A 219 -15.67 0.53 18.62
N ASP A 220 -15.81 -0.40 17.67
CA ASP A 220 -15.53 -0.15 16.26
C ASP A 220 -16.81 0.19 15.49
N ILE A 221 -16.79 1.31 14.78
CA ILE A 221 -17.95 1.83 14.07
C ILE A 221 -17.75 1.64 12.58
N PHE A 222 -18.53 0.73 12.02
CA PHE A 222 -18.57 0.46 10.60
C PHE A 222 -19.70 1.26 9.94
N TYR A 223 -19.38 1.98 8.86
CA TYR A 223 -20.37 2.70 8.05
C TYR A 223 -20.62 1.93 6.74
N PRO A 224 -21.81 1.31 6.55
CA PRO A 224 -22.11 0.55 5.34
C PRO A 224 -21.95 1.35 4.05
N THR A 225 -22.25 2.66 4.10
CA THR A 225 -22.13 3.57 2.96
C THR A 225 -20.73 3.66 2.37
N LYS A 226 -19.67 3.41 3.16
CA LYS A 226 -18.29 3.39 2.68
C LYS A 226 -17.96 2.17 1.82
N TYR A 227 -18.72 1.09 1.97
CA TYR A 227 -18.49 -0.19 1.32
C TYR A 227 -19.68 -0.62 0.45
N MET A 228 -20.51 0.34 0.03
CA MET A 228 -21.55 0.08 -0.95
C MET A 228 -20.91 -0.20 -2.31
N MET A 229 -21.34 -1.27 -2.97
CA MET A 229 -20.96 -1.52 -4.35
C MET A 229 -21.42 -0.33 -5.22
N ARG A 230 -20.46 0.41 -5.77
CA ARG A 230 -20.72 1.39 -6.83
C ARG A 230 -20.53 0.71 -8.17
N VAL A 231 -21.56 0.80 -9.01
CA VAL A 231 -21.46 0.39 -10.41
C VAL A 231 -20.39 1.28 -11.07
N SER A 232 -19.37 0.67 -11.65
CA SER A 232 -18.29 1.34 -12.38
C SER A 232 -17.33 2.21 -11.55
N ASP A 233 -17.22 1.99 -10.23
CA ASP A 233 -16.05 2.50 -9.47
C ASP A 233 -14.85 1.67 -9.94
N GLY A 234 -14.07 2.21 -10.88
CA GLY A 234 -12.99 1.52 -11.59
C GLY A 234 -11.78 1.13 -10.72
N LYS A 235 -12.00 0.67 -9.49
CA LYS A 235 -11.01 0.02 -8.65
C LYS A 235 -10.80 -1.41 -9.16
N TRP A 236 -9.92 -1.51 -10.15
CA TRP A 236 -9.33 -2.79 -10.54
C TRP A 236 -8.43 -3.27 -9.41
N GLN A 237 -8.89 -4.25 -8.64
CA GLN A 237 -8.01 -4.99 -7.73
C GLN A 237 -7.13 -5.89 -8.59
N LYS A 238 -5.84 -5.52 -8.72
CA LYS A 238 -4.87 -6.37 -9.38
C LYS A 238 -4.63 -7.58 -8.48
N LYS A 239 -4.72 -8.78 -9.04
CA LYS A 239 -4.35 -9.99 -8.31
C LYS A 239 -2.89 -9.90 -7.92
N THR A 240 -2.62 -9.88 -6.62
CA THR A 240 -1.27 -9.92 -6.08
C THR A 240 -1.00 -11.33 -5.60
N ILE A 241 0.07 -11.93 -6.13
CA ILE A 241 0.44 -13.31 -5.85
C ILE A 241 1.77 -13.38 -5.09
N ILE A 242 1.90 -14.37 -4.22
CA ILE A 242 3.16 -14.77 -3.59
C ILE A 242 3.35 -16.25 -3.84
N ARG A 243 4.54 -16.68 -4.28
CA ARG A 243 4.89 -18.09 -4.39
C ARG A 243 5.74 -18.51 -3.20
N CYS A 244 5.36 -19.61 -2.56
CA CYS A 244 6.09 -20.19 -1.45
C CYS A 244 6.33 -21.68 -1.67
N GLU A 245 7.45 -22.17 -1.18
CA GLU A 245 7.73 -23.60 -1.11
C GLU A 245 7.13 -24.21 0.16
N ASN A 246 6.43 -25.33 0.02
CA ASN A 246 5.76 -26.01 1.11
C ASN A 246 6.78 -26.79 1.95
N GLN A 247 6.79 -26.58 3.27
CA GLN A 247 7.53 -27.47 4.17
C GLN A 247 6.82 -28.82 4.32
N ALA A 248 7.51 -29.81 4.88
CA ALA A 248 6.97 -31.15 5.05
C ALA A 248 5.63 -31.13 5.83
N GLY A 249 4.57 -31.66 5.21
CA GLY A 249 3.22 -31.69 5.78
C GLY A 249 2.40 -30.41 5.61
N ALA A 250 2.95 -29.35 4.98
CA ALA A 250 2.21 -28.13 4.72
C ALA A 250 1.42 -28.21 3.41
N ASN A 251 0.16 -27.77 3.45
CA ASN A 251 -0.70 -27.61 2.29
C ASN A 251 -1.30 -26.20 2.28
N GLY A 252 -1.17 -25.51 1.14
CA GLY A 252 -1.68 -24.16 0.95
C GLY A 252 -3.19 -24.02 1.13
N ASN A 253 -3.95 -25.06 0.75
CA ASN A 253 -5.41 -25.01 0.81
C ASN A 253 -5.95 -24.93 2.25
N ASP A 254 -5.17 -25.38 3.24
CA ASP A 254 -5.60 -25.45 4.62
C ASP A 254 -5.54 -24.09 5.35
N ILE A 255 -4.87 -23.11 4.74
CA ILE A 255 -4.68 -21.76 5.28
C ILE A 255 -5.42 -20.67 4.49
N ILE A 256 -6.29 -21.05 3.54
CA ILE A 256 -7.16 -20.10 2.85
C ILE A 256 -8.07 -19.41 3.88
N GLY A 257 -8.15 -18.08 3.82
CA GLY A 257 -8.91 -17.26 4.77
C GLY A 257 -8.19 -16.96 6.09
N GLN A 258 -6.88 -17.21 6.17
CA GLN A 258 -6.04 -16.88 7.33
C GLN A 258 -5.04 -15.76 7.01
N TYR A 259 -4.47 -15.17 8.07
CA TYR A 259 -3.31 -14.31 7.95
C TYR A 259 -2.03 -15.14 7.99
N ILE A 260 -1.17 -14.98 6.99
CA ILE A 260 0.20 -15.48 7.03
C ILE A 260 1.10 -14.45 7.69
N THR A 261 2.04 -14.91 8.53
CA THR A 261 3.00 -14.05 9.23
C THR A 261 4.43 -14.48 8.93
N GLY A 262 5.28 -13.55 8.49
CA GLY A 262 6.71 -13.77 8.28
C GLY A 262 7.46 -13.84 9.61
N LYS A 263 8.24 -14.90 9.83
CA LYS A 263 8.98 -15.07 11.10
C LYS A 263 10.15 -14.11 11.27
N THR A 264 10.74 -13.65 10.17
CA THR A 264 11.91 -12.75 10.21
C THR A 264 11.48 -11.30 10.08
N SER A 265 10.60 -11.00 9.12
CA SER A 265 10.13 -9.64 8.83
C SER A 265 9.01 -9.14 9.74
N GLY A 266 8.23 -10.05 10.34
CA GLY A 266 6.99 -9.71 11.02
C GLY A 266 5.88 -9.21 10.09
N ALA A 267 6.06 -9.31 8.77
CA ALA A 267 5.04 -8.89 7.80
C ALA A 267 3.83 -9.83 7.84
N THR A 268 2.63 -9.25 7.69
CA THR A 268 1.37 -10.01 7.69
C THR A 268 0.55 -9.70 6.44
N CYS A 269 -0.11 -10.70 5.88
CA CYS A 269 -1.15 -10.50 4.87
C CYS A 269 -2.22 -11.59 4.92
N PHE A 270 -3.39 -11.29 4.38
CA PHE A 270 -4.53 -12.19 4.31
C PHE A 270 -4.53 -13.00 3.01
N VAL A 271 -4.68 -14.31 3.13
CA VAL A 271 -4.74 -15.26 2.01
C VAL A 271 -6.18 -15.41 1.53
N VAL A 272 -6.42 -15.04 0.27
CA VAL A 272 -7.73 -15.13 -0.39
C VAL A 272 -7.91 -16.49 -1.04
N ASP A 273 -6.87 -16.99 -1.72
CA ASP A 273 -6.89 -18.27 -2.42
C ASP A 273 -5.48 -18.89 -2.45
N ALA A 274 -5.41 -20.19 -2.69
CA ALA A 274 -4.16 -20.93 -2.78
C ALA A 274 -4.20 -21.97 -3.91
N ILE A 275 -3.16 -22.00 -4.74
CA ILE A 275 -3.00 -22.96 -5.81
C ILE A 275 -1.67 -23.71 -5.59
N GLY A 276 -1.76 -24.98 -5.22
CA GLY A 276 -0.61 -25.87 -5.09
C GLY A 276 -0.26 -26.55 -6.42
N PHE A 277 1.02 -26.51 -6.79
CA PHE A 277 1.55 -27.25 -7.93
C PHE A 277 2.95 -27.78 -7.65
N THR A 278 3.35 -28.84 -8.33
CA THR A 278 4.70 -29.42 -8.22
C THR A 278 5.52 -29.07 -9.46
N GLN A 279 6.76 -28.62 -9.26
CA GLN A 279 7.73 -28.41 -10.33
C GLN A 279 9.03 -29.11 -9.96
N GLY A 280 9.33 -30.22 -10.65
CA GLY A 280 10.47 -31.07 -10.31
C GLY A 280 10.26 -31.78 -8.98
N VAL A 281 11.15 -31.53 -8.01
CA VAL A 281 11.11 -32.11 -6.65
C VAL A 281 10.42 -31.17 -5.65
N ASN A 282 10.24 -29.90 -6.01
CA ASN A 282 9.73 -28.86 -5.12
C ASN A 282 8.20 -28.80 -5.20
N SER A 283 7.56 -28.74 -4.03
CA SER A 283 6.12 -28.50 -3.88
C SER A 283 5.92 -27.02 -3.61
N ILE A 284 5.26 -26.31 -4.53
CA ILE A 284 5.07 -24.87 -4.48
C ILE A 284 3.59 -24.57 -4.32
N THR A 285 3.27 -23.58 -3.49
CA THR A 285 1.94 -22.97 -3.42
C THR A 285 2.03 -21.52 -3.86
N GLU A 286 1.16 -21.13 -4.80
CA GLU A 286 0.88 -19.75 -5.13
C GLU A 286 -0.32 -19.26 -4.31
N PHE A 287 -0.09 -18.24 -3.48
CA PHE A 287 -1.11 -17.59 -2.68
C PHE A 287 -1.59 -16.32 -3.38
N GLU A 288 -2.89 -16.20 -3.60
CA GLU A 288 -3.54 -14.94 -3.93
C GLU A 288 -3.77 -14.18 -2.61
N ILE A 289 -3.18 -12.99 -2.48
CA ILE A 289 -3.25 -12.19 -1.25
C ILE A 289 -4.07 -10.92 -1.46
N LEU A 290 -4.71 -10.46 -0.40
CA LEU A 290 -5.41 -9.19 -0.40
C LEU A 290 -4.41 -8.05 -0.17
N GLU A 291 -4.17 -7.22 -1.19
CA GLU A 291 -3.21 -6.11 -1.13
C GLU A 291 -3.49 -5.14 0.03
N ASP A 292 -4.77 -4.82 0.28
CA ASP A 292 -5.20 -3.93 1.39
C ASP A 292 -4.88 -4.48 2.79
N SER A 293 -4.61 -5.79 2.92
CA SER A 293 -4.28 -6.43 4.20
C SER A 293 -2.78 -6.53 4.46
N LEU A 294 -1.95 -6.14 3.50
CA LEU A 294 -0.50 -6.24 3.60
C LEU A 294 0.04 -5.20 4.59
N VAL A 295 0.64 -5.67 5.66
CA VAL A 295 1.32 -4.84 6.66
C VAL A 295 2.78 -5.28 6.74
N GLY A 296 3.70 -4.38 6.37
CA GLY A 296 5.13 -4.66 6.28
C GLY A 296 5.56 -5.26 4.94
N THR A 297 6.83 -5.66 4.85
CA THR A 297 7.42 -6.23 3.64
C THR A 297 8.08 -7.57 3.96
N PHE A 298 7.71 -8.61 3.21
CA PHE A 298 8.34 -9.91 3.37
C PHE A 298 9.81 -9.90 2.91
N SER A 299 10.67 -10.57 3.67
CA SER A 299 12.09 -10.75 3.38
C SER A 299 12.32 -11.97 2.48
N GLN A 300 13.40 -11.93 1.71
CA GLN A 300 13.74 -13.01 0.78
C GLN A 300 14.00 -14.33 1.51
N GLY A 301 13.38 -15.42 1.02
CA GLY A 301 13.62 -16.77 1.55
C GLY A 301 13.11 -16.97 2.97
N GLU A 302 12.30 -16.06 3.52
CA GLU A 302 11.83 -16.19 4.88
C GLU A 302 10.70 -17.21 5.00
N THR A 303 10.59 -17.83 6.18
CA THR A 303 9.48 -18.72 6.49
C THR A 303 8.27 -17.92 6.94
N VAL A 304 7.15 -18.12 6.25
CA VAL A 304 5.82 -17.68 6.69
C VAL A 304 5.07 -18.82 7.35
N ALA A 305 4.25 -18.49 8.33
CA ALA A 305 3.42 -19.46 9.03
C ALA A 305 1.97 -18.96 9.20
N ALA A 306 1.03 -19.90 9.19
CA ALA A 306 -0.37 -19.69 9.54
C ALA A 306 -0.95 -20.99 10.11
N ASP A 307 -1.94 -20.87 10.99
CA ASP A 307 -2.63 -22.03 11.55
C ASP A 307 -3.74 -22.51 10.62
N SER A 308 -3.80 -23.81 10.36
CA SER A 308 -4.86 -24.40 9.54
C SER A 308 -6.24 -24.19 10.16
N LEU A 309 -7.26 -23.97 9.32
CA LEU A 309 -8.61 -23.71 9.83
C LEU A 309 -9.21 -24.95 10.52
N ALA A 310 -9.00 -26.13 9.92
CA ALA A 310 -9.61 -27.40 10.34
C ALA A 310 -8.89 -28.05 11.54
N GLU A 311 -7.58 -28.22 11.45
CA GLU A 311 -6.80 -29.01 12.42
C GLU A 311 -6.08 -28.15 13.47
N LYS A 312 -6.05 -26.82 13.29
CA LYS A 312 -5.32 -25.88 14.16
C LYS A 312 -3.84 -26.23 14.29
N VAL A 313 -3.24 -26.65 13.18
CA VAL A 313 -1.81 -26.98 13.06
C VAL A 313 -1.09 -25.85 12.33
N GLU A 314 0.07 -25.45 12.84
CA GLU A 314 0.92 -24.43 12.21
C GLU A 314 1.48 -24.99 10.89
N MET A 315 1.03 -24.44 9.76
CA MET A 315 1.55 -24.71 8.44
C MET A 315 2.67 -23.72 8.12
N LYS A 316 3.77 -24.21 7.54
CA LYS A 316 4.97 -23.43 7.25
C LYS A 316 5.30 -23.44 5.76
N PHE A 317 5.63 -22.27 5.24
CA PHE A 317 5.99 -22.10 3.84
C PHE A 317 7.22 -21.18 3.74
N THR A 318 8.09 -21.40 2.76
CA THR A 318 9.28 -20.56 2.53
C THR A 318 9.04 -19.67 1.33
N ILE A 319 9.13 -18.35 1.48
CA ILE A 319 8.87 -17.39 0.40
C ILE A 319 9.93 -17.53 -0.70
N GLN A 320 9.46 -17.63 -1.95
CA GLN A 320 10.31 -17.65 -3.14
C GLN A 320 10.16 -16.36 -3.93
N LYS A 321 11.26 -15.84 -4.45
CA LYS A 321 11.24 -14.71 -5.38
C LYS A 321 10.74 -15.16 -6.75
N ILE A 322 9.93 -14.31 -7.36
CA ILE A 322 9.33 -14.51 -8.68
C ILE A 322 9.69 -13.33 -9.59
N VAL A 323 9.66 -13.55 -10.90
CA VAL A 323 9.82 -12.46 -11.87
C VAL A 323 8.55 -11.61 -11.86
N ALA A 324 8.63 -10.35 -11.42
CA ALA A 324 7.47 -9.47 -11.35
C ALA A 324 7.20 -8.69 -12.65
N GLY A 325 8.23 -8.46 -13.46
CA GLY A 325 8.17 -7.66 -14.67
C GLY A 325 9.52 -7.60 -15.37
N THR A 326 9.60 -6.81 -16.43
CA THR A 326 10.78 -6.69 -17.31
C THR A 326 10.98 -5.23 -17.69
N THR A 327 12.20 -4.87 -18.08
CA THR A 327 12.52 -3.60 -18.71
C THR A 327 13.10 -3.89 -20.09
N VAL A 328 12.60 -3.21 -21.12
CA VAL A 328 13.03 -3.44 -22.50
C VAL A 328 14.08 -2.39 -22.87
N ASP A 329 15.35 -2.79 -22.89
CA ASP A 329 16.46 -1.91 -23.27
C ASP A 329 16.68 -1.87 -24.80
N LYS A 330 16.44 -3.01 -25.47
CA LYS A 330 16.55 -3.17 -26.91
C LYS A 330 15.30 -3.87 -27.43
N PRO A 331 14.34 -3.15 -28.03
CA PRO A 331 13.02 -3.68 -28.35
C PRO A 331 12.99 -4.62 -29.56
N GLY A 332 14.09 -4.69 -30.33
CA GLY A 332 14.14 -5.45 -31.58
C GLY A 332 13.13 -4.94 -32.62
N MET A 333 12.80 -5.79 -33.60
CA MET A 333 11.84 -5.49 -34.67
C MET A 333 11.16 -6.78 -35.14
N LEU A 334 10.03 -6.65 -35.83
CA LEU A 334 9.25 -7.75 -36.40
C LEU A 334 8.65 -8.73 -35.38
N TYR A 335 8.40 -8.28 -34.15
CA TYR A 335 7.61 -9.05 -33.19
C TYR A 335 6.12 -8.80 -33.35
N ALA A 336 5.35 -9.81 -32.99
CA ALA A 336 3.91 -9.72 -32.84
C ALA A 336 3.51 -9.90 -31.37
N THR A 337 2.35 -9.35 -31.00
CA THR A 337 1.73 -9.67 -29.72
C THR A 337 1.51 -11.17 -29.63
N GLY A 338 2.06 -11.78 -28.59
CA GLY A 338 2.01 -13.23 -28.42
C GLY A 338 3.35 -13.95 -28.58
N ASP A 339 4.40 -13.27 -29.06
CA ASP A 339 5.71 -13.91 -29.18
C ASP A 339 6.35 -14.13 -27.81
N THR A 340 7.01 -15.27 -27.63
CA THR A 340 7.68 -15.61 -26.37
C THR A 340 9.06 -14.98 -26.31
N VAL A 341 9.39 -14.37 -25.17
CA VAL A 341 10.73 -13.85 -24.87
C VAL A 341 11.44 -14.83 -23.96
N SER A 342 12.63 -15.25 -24.38
CA SER A 342 13.45 -16.21 -23.64
C SER A 342 14.20 -15.52 -22.51
N LEU A 343 14.16 -16.13 -21.32
CA LEU A 343 14.95 -15.73 -20.15
C LEU A 343 16.10 -16.72 -19.94
N ASP A 344 17.17 -16.25 -19.29
CA ASP A 344 18.27 -17.13 -18.87
C ASP A 344 17.78 -18.24 -17.94
N SER A 345 17.76 -19.47 -18.47
CA SER A 345 17.31 -20.66 -17.77
C SER A 345 18.25 -21.15 -16.65
N THR A 346 19.46 -20.58 -16.55
CA THR A 346 20.44 -20.94 -15.51
C THR A 346 20.17 -20.23 -14.17
N VAL A 347 19.34 -19.19 -14.17
CA VAL A 347 18.96 -18.43 -12.99
C VAL A 347 17.57 -18.87 -12.50
N GLY A 348 17.42 -19.01 -11.18
CA GLY A 348 16.19 -19.44 -10.55
C GLY A 348 15.81 -20.87 -10.94
N ASN A 349 14.51 -21.12 -11.15
CA ASN A 349 14.02 -22.42 -11.60
C ASN A 349 14.04 -22.59 -13.13
N GLY A 350 14.47 -21.57 -13.88
CA GLY A 350 14.57 -21.60 -15.35
C GLY A 350 13.25 -21.82 -16.09
N ARG A 351 12.10 -21.59 -15.43
CA ARG A 351 10.76 -21.79 -15.99
C ARG A 351 9.97 -20.49 -16.15
N ALA A 352 10.58 -19.33 -15.91
CA ALA A 352 9.90 -18.08 -16.16
C ALA A 352 9.70 -17.88 -17.67
N VAL A 353 8.46 -17.57 -18.08
CA VAL A 353 8.09 -17.35 -19.48
C VAL A 353 7.43 -15.99 -19.61
N LEU A 354 8.01 -15.17 -20.49
CA LEU A 354 7.50 -13.86 -20.84
C LEU A 354 6.92 -13.90 -22.24
N GLN A 355 5.92 -13.06 -22.49
CA GLN A 355 5.32 -12.89 -23.79
C GLN A 355 5.23 -11.42 -24.15
N VAL A 356 5.41 -11.08 -25.42
CA VAL A 356 5.17 -9.74 -25.95
C VAL A 356 3.70 -9.40 -25.76
N ASP A 357 3.45 -8.29 -25.07
CA ASP A 357 2.10 -7.79 -24.77
C ASP A 357 1.70 -6.71 -25.77
N GLN A 358 2.61 -5.76 -25.99
CA GLN A 358 2.40 -4.65 -26.90
C GLN A 358 3.65 -4.42 -27.76
N VAL A 359 3.41 -4.13 -29.03
CA VAL A 359 4.42 -3.78 -30.02
C VAL A 359 4.22 -2.34 -30.48
N GLY A 360 5.32 -1.74 -30.93
CA GLY A 360 5.37 -0.40 -31.46
C GLY A 360 4.86 -0.35 -32.89
N LEU A 361 4.32 0.81 -33.24
CA LEU A 361 3.93 1.13 -34.59
C LEU A 361 5.13 1.70 -35.35
N GLY A 362 5.40 1.18 -36.53
CA GLY A 362 6.52 1.60 -37.37
C GLY A 362 6.13 1.99 -38.79
N SER A 363 7.15 2.13 -39.63
CA SER A 363 7.06 2.50 -41.05
C SER A 363 7.90 1.57 -41.93
N VAL A 364 7.62 1.57 -43.23
CA VAL A 364 8.39 0.78 -44.20
C VAL A 364 9.64 1.58 -44.59
N ASP A 365 10.83 1.04 -44.36
CA ASP A 365 12.09 1.69 -44.71
C ASP A 365 12.44 1.50 -46.19
N GLU A 366 12.36 0.26 -46.69
CA GLU A 366 12.78 -0.12 -48.04
C GLU A 366 11.88 -1.22 -48.62
N ALA A 367 11.80 -1.30 -49.94
CA ALA A 367 11.02 -2.30 -50.67
C ALA A 367 11.98 -3.14 -51.51
N VAL A 368 12.44 -4.26 -50.97
CA VAL A 368 13.52 -5.03 -51.58
C VAL A 368 12.98 -6.03 -52.60
N ILE A 369 13.59 -6.10 -53.77
CA ILE A 369 13.19 -7.02 -54.85
C ILE A 369 13.58 -8.45 -54.48
N ASP A 370 12.62 -9.37 -54.62
CA ASP A 370 12.77 -10.81 -54.40
C ASP A 370 12.83 -11.56 -55.74
N ASP A 371 11.89 -11.26 -56.64
CA ASP A 371 11.93 -11.65 -58.06
C ASP A 371 11.75 -10.39 -58.93
N ALA A 372 12.66 -10.20 -59.89
CA ALA A 372 12.63 -9.04 -60.78
C ALA A 372 11.46 -9.10 -61.79
N GLY A 373 10.93 -10.30 -62.07
CA GLY A 373 9.90 -10.52 -63.09
C GLY A 373 10.30 -9.98 -64.47
N SER A 374 9.32 -9.74 -65.34
CA SER A 374 9.55 -9.17 -66.68
C SER A 374 8.37 -8.31 -67.15
N GLY A 375 8.62 -7.39 -68.07
CA GLY A 375 7.62 -6.54 -68.73
C GLY A 375 7.19 -5.30 -67.92
N TYR A 376 7.85 -5.01 -66.80
CA TYR A 376 7.56 -3.84 -65.99
C TYR A 376 8.10 -2.56 -66.63
N ARG A 377 7.50 -1.42 -66.25
CA ARG A 377 7.89 -0.09 -66.72
C ARG A 377 8.18 0.83 -65.55
N VAL A 378 9.05 1.82 -65.80
CA VAL A 378 9.28 2.90 -64.83
C VAL A 378 7.96 3.61 -64.55
N GLY A 379 7.60 3.70 -63.27
CA GLY A 379 6.34 4.29 -62.80
C GLY A 379 5.26 3.27 -62.43
N ASP A 380 5.46 1.97 -62.65
CA ASP A 380 4.53 0.94 -62.17
C ASP A 380 4.38 1.00 -60.64
N VAL A 381 3.15 0.98 -60.13
CA VAL A 381 2.86 1.36 -58.74
C VAL A 381 3.05 0.18 -57.78
N LEU A 382 3.78 0.42 -56.68
CA LEU A 382 3.85 -0.50 -55.54
C LEU A 382 2.69 -0.21 -54.59
N THR A 383 1.79 -1.17 -54.48
CA THR A 383 0.64 -1.09 -53.58
C THR A 383 0.92 -1.89 -52.31
N PHE A 384 1.00 -1.19 -51.18
CA PHE A 384 1.20 -1.76 -49.86
C PHE A 384 -0.16 -2.05 -49.23
N THR A 385 -0.45 -3.33 -49.02
CA THR A 385 -1.72 -3.81 -48.46
C THR A 385 -1.51 -4.35 -47.04
N THR A 386 -2.44 -4.03 -46.16
CA THR A 386 -2.44 -4.51 -44.77
C THR A 386 -3.89 -4.73 -44.30
N SER A 387 -4.08 -5.69 -43.40
CA SER A 387 -5.36 -5.92 -42.71
C SER A 387 -5.56 -5.02 -41.50
N GLN A 388 -4.56 -4.19 -41.17
CA GLN A 388 -4.56 -3.31 -40.00
C GLN A 388 -5.39 -2.04 -40.24
N LEU A 389 -6.13 -1.59 -39.22
CA LEU A 389 -7.19 -0.58 -39.37
C LEU A 389 -6.71 0.88 -39.21
N SER A 390 -5.55 1.12 -38.60
CA SER A 390 -5.03 2.46 -38.25
C SER A 390 -3.67 2.75 -38.89
N THR A 391 -3.55 2.43 -40.17
CA THR A 391 -2.31 2.62 -40.94
C THR A 391 -2.47 3.74 -41.96
N VAL A 392 -1.37 4.46 -42.20
CA VAL A 392 -1.18 5.27 -43.41
C VAL A 392 -0.38 4.42 -44.38
N SER A 393 -0.98 4.10 -45.52
CA SER A 393 -0.33 3.27 -46.53
C SER A 393 0.97 3.90 -47.02
N ALA A 394 2.03 3.10 -47.04
CA ALA A 394 3.24 3.42 -47.79
C ALA A 394 2.91 3.47 -49.29
N GLU A 395 3.65 4.30 -50.00
CA GLU A 395 3.51 4.50 -51.44
C GLU A 395 4.89 4.38 -52.07
N GLY A 396 4.95 3.69 -53.20
CA GLY A 396 6.18 3.56 -53.97
C GLY A 396 5.87 3.15 -55.39
N PHE A 397 6.91 3.08 -56.21
CA PHE A 397 6.80 2.67 -57.60
C PHE A 397 8.12 2.04 -58.08
N VAL A 398 8.06 1.36 -59.23
CA VAL A 398 9.23 0.85 -59.94
C VAL A 398 9.99 2.03 -60.51
N SER A 399 11.15 2.34 -59.92
CA SER A 399 11.94 3.50 -60.30
C SER A 399 12.85 3.21 -61.48
N VAL A 400 13.25 1.95 -61.66
CA VAL A 400 14.19 1.52 -62.69
C VAL A 400 13.86 0.11 -63.18
N VAL A 401 13.93 -0.08 -64.51
CA VAL A 401 13.89 -1.38 -65.18
C VAL A 401 15.07 -1.52 -66.14
N GLY A 402 15.51 -2.76 -66.40
CA GLY A 402 16.62 -3.05 -67.32
C GLY A 402 17.98 -3.25 -66.64
N GLY A 403 19.01 -3.56 -67.43
CA GLY A 403 20.33 -3.95 -66.94
C GLY A 403 21.17 -2.79 -66.41
N SER A 404 22.24 -3.13 -65.68
CA SER A 404 23.24 -2.19 -65.17
C SER A 404 24.63 -2.71 -65.51
N ILE A 405 25.62 -1.81 -65.53
CA ILE A 405 27.03 -2.21 -65.65
C ILE A 405 27.44 -2.92 -64.34
N VAL A 406 27.78 -4.19 -64.46
CA VAL A 406 28.37 -5.03 -63.40
C VAL A 406 29.88 -4.84 -63.41
N LEU A 407 30.48 -4.70 -62.22
CA LEU A 407 31.92 -4.62 -62.04
C LEU A 407 32.48 -6.03 -61.80
N GLU A 408 33.63 -6.30 -62.40
CA GLU A 408 34.37 -7.56 -62.28
C GLU A 408 35.09 -7.66 -60.92
N ASP A 409 34.29 -7.86 -59.86
CA ASP A 409 34.65 -8.28 -58.48
C ASP A 409 35.79 -7.54 -57.76
N SER A 410 35.49 -7.03 -56.56
CA SER A 410 36.45 -7.20 -55.47
C SER A 410 35.85 -7.50 -54.09
N ASP A 411 34.53 -7.53 -53.93
CA ASP A 411 33.94 -7.98 -52.66
C ASP A 411 32.53 -8.57 -52.79
N ASN A 412 32.36 -9.74 -53.44
CA ASN A 412 31.10 -10.49 -53.38
C ASN A 412 30.81 -11.15 -52.01
N SER A 413 31.36 -10.61 -50.89
CA SER A 413 31.17 -11.21 -49.55
C SER A 413 29.77 -10.98 -48.96
N ASP A 414 28.98 -10.09 -49.55
CA ASP A 414 27.56 -9.86 -49.20
C ASP A 414 26.57 -10.60 -50.12
N GLY A 415 27.07 -11.30 -51.14
CA GLY A 415 26.28 -12.09 -52.09
C GLY A 415 25.60 -11.27 -53.20
N TYR A 416 26.01 -10.01 -53.40
CA TYR A 416 25.55 -9.18 -54.52
C TYR A 416 26.69 -8.87 -55.49
N GLU A 417 26.35 -8.74 -56.78
CA GLU A 417 27.28 -8.21 -57.78
C GLU A 417 27.59 -6.73 -57.47
N ASP A 418 28.86 -6.33 -57.55
CA ASP A 418 29.25 -4.93 -57.46
C ASP A 418 28.76 -4.19 -58.73
N TYR A 419 28.03 -3.09 -58.56
CA TYR A 419 27.54 -2.28 -59.68
C TYR A 419 28.22 -0.92 -59.70
N CYS A 420 28.34 -0.34 -60.90
CA CYS A 420 28.72 1.06 -61.01
C CYS A 420 27.58 1.95 -60.48
N THR A 421 27.79 2.54 -59.30
CA THR A 421 26.84 3.44 -58.64
C THR A 421 27.17 4.90 -58.92
N ILE A 422 26.15 5.75 -58.78
CA ILE A 422 26.28 7.20 -58.84
C ILE A 422 26.69 7.70 -57.46
N GLU A 423 27.65 8.62 -57.42
CA GLU A 423 28.13 9.27 -56.19
C GLU A 423 26.97 9.91 -55.40
N GLU A 424 27.01 9.75 -54.07
CA GLU A 424 25.98 10.28 -53.18
C GLU A 424 25.81 11.81 -53.36
N ASN A 425 24.57 12.30 -53.31
CA ASN A 425 24.20 13.71 -53.49
C ASN A 425 24.44 14.28 -54.91
N THR A 426 24.71 13.46 -55.91
CA THR A 426 24.76 13.91 -57.32
C THR A 426 23.37 14.32 -57.78
N LYS A 427 23.10 15.63 -57.93
CA LYS A 427 21.73 16.12 -58.24
C LYS A 427 21.38 16.14 -59.73
N ARG A 428 22.32 15.77 -60.59
CA ARG A 428 22.19 15.81 -62.06
C ARG A 428 23.07 14.73 -62.68
N ARG A 429 22.52 13.97 -63.62
CA ARG A 429 23.25 13.06 -64.50
C ARG A 429 22.97 13.39 -65.97
N LEU A 430 23.85 12.99 -66.87
CA LEU A 430 23.53 13.04 -68.31
C LEU A 430 22.56 11.90 -68.63
N ILE A 431 21.58 12.16 -69.50
CA ILE A 431 20.65 11.15 -70.05
C ILE A 431 21.44 10.14 -70.86
N ASP A 432 22.31 10.65 -71.72
CA ASP A 432 23.29 9.86 -72.43
C ASP A 432 24.64 10.12 -71.76
N PHE A 433 25.16 9.12 -71.05
CA PHE A 433 26.54 9.14 -70.62
C PHE A 433 27.39 8.56 -71.76
N THR A 434 28.36 9.34 -72.23
CA THR A 434 29.36 8.83 -73.17
C THR A 434 30.56 8.36 -72.36
N ILE A 435 30.94 7.10 -72.51
CA ILE A 435 32.24 6.63 -72.04
C ILE A 435 33.29 7.22 -72.99
N CYS A 436 33.99 8.25 -72.54
CA CYS A 436 35.08 8.85 -73.29
C CYS A 436 36.33 7.98 -73.16
N LEU A 437 36.74 7.37 -74.27
CA LEU A 437 38.02 6.67 -74.36
C LEU A 437 39.11 7.66 -74.77
N GLU A 438 40.35 7.43 -74.34
CA GLU A 438 41.46 8.38 -74.53
C GLU A 438 41.84 8.60 -76.01
N GLU A 439 41.42 7.70 -76.92
CA GLU A 439 41.74 7.76 -78.35
C GLU A 439 40.48 7.70 -79.24
N ASP A 440 40.52 8.47 -80.33
CA ASP A 440 39.46 8.54 -81.33
C ASP A 440 39.30 7.17 -82.02
N GLY A 441 38.16 6.50 -81.79
CA GLY A 441 37.90 5.13 -82.27
C GLY A 441 38.23 4.02 -81.27
N GLY A 442 38.53 4.34 -80.01
CA GLY A 442 38.58 3.35 -78.93
C GLY A 442 37.28 2.53 -78.87
N GLN A 443 37.38 1.24 -78.57
CA GLN A 443 36.24 0.34 -78.45
C GLN A 443 36.25 -0.32 -77.08
N LEU A 444 35.12 -0.29 -76.38
CA LEU A 444 34.93 -1.08 -75.16
C LEU A 444 34.49 -2.49 -75.58
N LEU A 445 35.37 -3.46 -75.43
CA LEU A 445 35.12 -4.87 -75.74
C LEU A 445 34.46 -5.53 -74.52
N ILE A 446 33.32 -6.19 -74.75
CA ILE A 446 32.67 -7.01 -73.71
C ILE A 446 33.31 -8.40 -73.71
N ASP A 447 33.78 -8.84 -72.55
CA ASP A 447 34.30 -10.19 -72.34
C ASP A 447 33.17 -11.17 -71.96
N GLY A 448 33.38 -12.46 -72.23
CA GLY A 448 32.42 -13.51 -71.90
C GLY A 448 32.39 -13.78 -70.40
N LEU A 449 31.21 -13.63 -69.79
CA LEU A 449 30.99 -13.91 -68.36
C LEU A 449 30.86 -15.41 -68.03
N ASP A 450 30.75 -16.28 -69.03
CA ASP A 450 30.58 -17.73 -68.83
C ASP A 450 31.39 -18.58 -69.83
N SER A 451 31.42 -19.89 -69.57
CA SER A 451 32.12 -20.89 -70.41
C SER A 451 31.58 -21.03 -71.84
N SER A 452 30.42 -20.43 -72.14
CA SER A 452 29.84 -20.44 -73.49
C SER A 452 30.32 -19.26 -74.33
N SER A 453 30.70 -18.13 -73.69
CA SER A 453 31.25 -16.91 -74.31
C SER A 453 30.46 -16.40 -75.53
N THR A 454 29.16 -16.73 -75.62
CA THR A 454 28.30 -16.33 -76.75
C THR A 454 28.04 -14.83 -76.80
N HIS A 455 28.35 -14.13 -75.70
CA HIS A 455 28.21 -12.69 -75.51
C HIS A 455 29.55 -11.94 -75.59
N ALA A 456 30.67 -12.65 -75.85
CA ALA A 456 31.98 -12.03 -76.05
C ALA A 456 32.11 -11.46 -77.47
N GLY A 457 32.86 -10.37 -77.64
CA GLY A 457 33.16 -9.81 -78.97
C GLY A 457 32.19 -8.73 -79.46
N TYR A 458 31.21 -8.34 -78.63
CA TYR A 458 30.38 -7.16 -78.88
C TYR A 458 31.11 -5.89 -78.42
N TYR A 459 30.83 -4.79 -79.12
CA TYR A 459 31.42 -3.48 -78.84
C TYR A 459 30.32 -2.50 -78.46
N PHE A 460 30.53 -1.73 -77.39
CA PHE A 460 29.76 -0.51 -77.18
C PHE A 460 30.18 0.52 -78.23
N ARG A 461 29.27 0.86 -79.14
CA ARG A 461 29.47 1.97 -80.10
C ARG A 461 28.72 3.17 -79.57
N THR A 462 29.46 4.21 -79.20
CA THR A 462 28.85 5.50 -78.83
C THR A 462 28.46 6.24 -80.10
N GLU A 463 27.25 6.76 -80.15
CA GLU A 463 26.83 7.71 -81.17
C GLU A 463 26.87 9.14 -80.60
N ILE A 464 27.33 10.11 -81.39
CA ILE A 464 27.33 11.52 -80.97
C ILE A 464 25.87 11.99 -80.94
N GLY A 465 25.30 11.99 -79.74
CA GLY A 465 24.00 12.55 -79.40
C GLY A 465 24.11 13.90 -78.69
N THR A 466 23.01 14.66 -78.70
CA THR A 466 22.92 15.95 -78.01
C THR A 466 22.95 15.72 -76.49
N GLN A 467 23.92 16.29 -75.77
CA GLN A 467 24.00 16.17 -74.31
C GLN A 467 22.73 16.70 -73.64
N GLN A 468 21.91 15.80 -73.10
CA GLN A 468 20.72 16.15 -72.36
C GLN A 468 20.96 15.79 -70.89
N THR A 469 20.85 16.73 -69.97
CA THR A 469 21.02 16.49 -68.52
C THR A 469 19.66 16.28 -67.88
N VAL A 470 19.49 15.21 -67.11
CA VAL A 470 18.30 14.98 -66.26
C VAL A 470 18.70 15.03 -64.80
N HIS A 471 17.78 15.50 -63.97
CA HIS A 471 17.95 15.45 -62.53
C HIS A 471 18.07 14.00 -62.09
N ASP A 472 19.02 13.72 -61.20
CA ASP A 472 18.93 12.49 -60.43
C ASP A 472 17.67 12.64 -59.56
N THR A 473 16.62 11.91 -59.94
CA THR A 473 15.28 12.09 -59.40
C THR A 473 15.21 11.59 -57.96
N TYR A 474 16.08 10.65 -57.56
CA TYR A 474 15.97 9.91 -56.29
C TYR A 474 17.15 10.14 -55.34
N ALA A 475 18.35 10.45 -55.87
CA ALA A 475 19.53 10.89 -55.10
C ALA A 475 19.88 9.97 -53.92
N THR A 476 19.74 8.67 -54.13
CA THR A 476 19.99 7.64 -53.12
C THR A 476 21.39 7.04 -53.28
N PRO A 477 22.02 6.51 -52.21
CA PRO A 477 23.39 5.99 -52.27
C PRO A 477 23.62 4.81 -53.22
N ASN A 478 22.54 4.16 -53.65
CA ASN A 478 22.57 2.94 -54.46
C ASN A 478 22.01 3.15 -55.88
N ASP A 479 21.91 4.41 -56.35
CA ASP A 479 21.47 4.69 -57.71
C ASP A 479 22.51 4.20 -58.73
N ARG A 480 22.05 3.47 -59.74
CA ARG A 480 22.90 2.79 -60.72
C ARG A 480 22.86 3.47 -62.08
N ILE A 481 23.87 3.19 -62.90
CA ILE A 481 23.82 3.46 -64.34
C ILE A 481 23.03 2.36 -65.03
N VAL A 482 21.90 2.73 -65.63
CA VAL A 482 20.92 1.80 -66.18
C VAL A 482 21.03 1.84 -67.70
N LEU A 483 21.17 0.66 -68.30
CA LEU A 483 21.22 0.44 -69.74
C LEU A 483 19.80 0.28 -70.30
N GLU A 484 19.66 0.26 -71.62
CA GLU A 484 18.36 0.15 -72.28
C GLU A 484 17.54 -1.09 -71.86
N GLU A 485 16.23 -1.01 -72.05
CA GLU A 485 15.31 -2.14 -71.84
C GLU A 485 15.78 -3.33 -72.69
N ALA A 486 15.87 -4.53 -72.10
CA ALA A 486 16.43 -5.77 -72.70
C ALA A 486 17.96 -5.99 -72.59
N SER A 487 18.69 -5.13 -71.88
CA SER A 487 20.13 -5.34 -71.61
C SER A 487 20.45 -6.37 -70.52
N ASN A 488 19.44 -6.94 -69.86
CA ASN A 488 19.56 -7.99 -68.83
C ASN A 488 18.86 -9.29 -69.28
N SER A 489 18.68 -10.24 -68.35
CA SER A 489 18.08 -11.55 -68.53
C SER A 489 16.68 -11.54 -69.18
N ALA A 490 15.83 -10.53 -68.91
CA ALA A 490 14.57 -10.32 -69.61
C ALA A 490 14.21 -8.83 -69.83
N ILE A 491 13.23 -8.61 -70.72
CA ILE A 491 12.75 -7.27 -71.10
C ILE A 491 11.91 -6.71 -69.95
N GLY A 492 12.26 -5.54 -69.42
CA GLY A 492 11.48 -4.86 -68.39
C GLY A 492 11.61 -5.48 -66.98
N ASP A 493 12.74 -6.11 -66.67
CA ASP A 493 13.03 -6.65 -65.35
C ASP A 493 13.21 -5.51 -64.33
N ILE A 494 12.61 -5.66 -63.16
CA ILE A 494 12.72 -4.65 -62.08
C ILE A 494 14.11 -4.72 -61.48
N THR A 495 14.83 -3.60 -61.54
CA THR A 495 16.15 -3.49 -60.90
C THR A 495 16.17 -2.54 -59.72
N ARG A 496 15.19 -1.63 -59.62
CA ARG A 496 15.04 -0.76 -58.46
C ARG A 496 13.59 -0.35 -58.24
N THR A 497 13.25 -0.24 -56.97
CA THR A 497 12.01 0.31 -56.44
C THR A 497 12.33 1.60 -55.69
N TYR A 498 11.37 2.51 -55.60
CA TYR A 498 11.51 3.71 -54.78
C TYR A 498 10.25 3.91 -53.96
N ILE A 499 10.44 4.16 -52.66
CA ILE A 499 9.36 4.50 -51.74
C ILE A 499 9.26 6.01 -51.67
N THR A 500 8.11 6.56 -52.08
CA THR A 500 7.81 8.00 -52.00
C THR A 500 7.24 8.39 -50.64
N ASN A 501 6.57 7.45 -49.98
CA ASN A 501 6.01 7.64 -48.64
C ASN A 501 6.21 6.34 -47.85
N HIS A 502 6.93 6.42 -46.74
CA HIS A 502 7.21 5.29 -45.86
C HIS A 502 5.97 4.76 -45.12
N GLY A 503 4.85 5.50 -45.17
CA GLY A 503 3.65 5.20 -44.41
C GLY A 503 3.90 5.30 -42.91
N SER A 504 2.91 4.91 -42.10
CA SER A 504 3.06 4.80 -40.65
C SER A 504 1.92 3.99 -40.03
N GLY A 505 2.10 3.55 -38.78
CA GLY A 505 1.05 2.85 -38.04
C GLY A 505 1.08 1.33 -38.18
N TYR A 506 2.12 0.76 -38.80
CA TYR A 506 2.21 -0.68 -39.05
C TYR A 506 2.68 -1.42 -37.79
N GLU A 507 2.00 -2.52 -37.44
CA GLU A 507 2.44 -3.45 -36.36
C GLU A 507 3.09 -4.69 -36.96
N ALA A 508 2.72 -5.03 -38.20
CA ALA A 508 3.32 -6.09 -39.00
C ALA A 508 3.66 -5.55 -40.40
N LEU A 509 4.62 -6.19 -41.07
CA LEU A 509 5.00 -5.81 -42.43
C LEU A 509 3.79 -5.92 -43.38
N PRO A 510 3.50 -4.87 -44.18
CA PRO A 510 2.48 -4.95 -45.21
C PRO A 510 2.91 -5.90 -46.34
N THR A 511 1.94 -6.41 -47.12
CA THR A 511 2.22 -7.13 -48.36
C THR A 511 2.30 -6.18 -49.53
N VAL A 512 3.35 -6.27 -50.34
CA VAL A 512 3.56 -5.42 -51.52
C VAL A 512 3.12 -6.15 -52.78
N THR A 513 2.34 -5.45 -53.61
CA THR A 513 1.98 -5.92 -54.95
C THR A 513 2.34 -4.85 -55.97
N ILE A 514 2.80 -5.28 -57.14
CA ILE A 514 3.19 -4.39 -58.23
C ILE A 514 2.02 -4.32 -59.21
N THR A 515 1.47 -3.13 -59.41
CA THR A 515 0.42 -2.90 -60.39
C THR A 515 1.05 -2.43 -61.69
N SER A 516 0.97 -3.26 -62.73
CA SER A 516 1.49 -3.00 -64.07
C SER A 516 0.49 -3.49 -65.13
N ASP A 517 0.44 -2.79 -66.26
CA ASP A 517 -0.35 -3.20 -67.43
C ASP A 517 0.31 -4.34 -68.23
N PHE A 518 1.62 -4.50 -68.09
CA PHE A 518 2.44 -5.40 -68.92
C PHE A 518 3.33 -6.33 -68.10
N GLY A 519 3.72 -5.91 -66.90
CA GLY A 519 4.63 -6.64 -66.03
C GLY A 519 4.02 -7.89 -65.39
N THR A 520 4.79 -8.97 -65.32
CA THR A 520 4.40 -10.22 -64.68
C THR A 520 5.55 -10.85 -63.89
N GLY A 521 5.23 -11.56 -62.81
CA GLY A 521 6.16 -12.38 -62.04
C GLY A 521 7.04 -11.66 -61.01
N GLY A 522 7.06 -10.33 -61.00
CA GLY A 522 7.86 -9.55 -60.05
C GLY A 522 7.30 -9.56 -58.64
N THR A 523 8.15 -9.87 -57.65
CA THR A 523 7.81 -9.89 -56.22
C THR A 523 8.75 -8.97 -55.44
N VAL A 524 8.18 -8.24 -54.48
CA VAL A 524 8.89 -7.26 -53.65
C VAL A 524 8.52 -7.49 -52.20
N VAL A 525 9.52 -7.47 -51.32
CA VAL A 525 9.38 -7.68 -49.88
C VAL A 525 9.79 -6.40 -49.15
N PRO A 526 8.92 -5.80 -48.33
CA PRO A 526 9.27 -4.61 -47.57
C PRO A 526 10.15 -4.95 -46.36
N THR A 527 11.00 -4.01 -45.97
CA THR A 527 11.83 -4.06 -44.77
C THR A 527 11.57 -2.84 -43.88
N THR A 528 12.03 -2.90 -42.64
CA THR A 528 11.74 -1.92 -41.60
C THR A 528 12.83 -1.93 -40.55
N LYS A 529 12.96 -0.81 -39.82
CA LYS A 529 13.83 -0.65 -38.64
C LYS A 529 13.05 -0.50 -37.34
N ASP A 530 11.72 -0.38 -37.39
CA ASP A 530 10.91 0.02 -36.23
C ASP A 530 9.55 -0.72 -36.10
N ILE A 531 9.03 -1.33 -37.16
CA ILE A 531 7.77 -2.11 -37.09
C ILE A 531 7.95 -3.30 -36.15
N GLY A 532 7.00 -3.49 -35.24
CA GLY A 532 6.99 -4.66 -34.35
C GLY A 532 8.05 -4.57 -33.25
N ALA A 533 8.52 -3.38 -32.88
CA ALA A 533 9.42 -3.19 -31.76
C ALA A 533 8.70 -3.48 -30.43
N ILE A 534 9.26 -4.29 -29.54
CA ILE A 534 8.61 -4.65 -28.27
C ILE A 534 8.50 -3.43 -27.36
N LEU A 535 7.27 -3.02 -27.00
CA LEU A 535 7.02 -1.94 -26.04
C LEU A 535 6.84 -2.46 -24.63
N ASN A 536 6.07 -3.54 -24.49
CA ASN A 536 5.76 -4.13 -23.21
C ASN A 536 5.71 -5.65 -23.31
N THR A 537 6.02 -6.31 -22.19
CA THR A 537 5.92 -7.76 -22.03
C THR A 537 5.01 -8.07 -20.86
N LYS A 538 4.23 -9.13 -20.99
CA LYS A 538 3.45 -9.72 -19.90
C LYS A 538 4.10 -11.01 -19.43
N ASN A 539 3.90 -11.29 -18.15
CA ASN A 539 4.39 -12.52 -17.54
C ASN A 539 3.34 -13.63 -17.67
N ILE A 540 3.72 -14.75 -18.29
CA ILE A 540 2.85 -15.94 -18.40
C ILE A 540 3.14 -16.91 -17.25
N ASP A 541 4.41 -17.10 -16.92
CA ASP A 541 4.83 -17.84 -15.74
C ASP A 541 6.00 -17.09 -15.08
N SER A 542 5.81 -16.66 -13.84
CA SER A 542 6.83 -15.90 -13.11
C SER A 542 7.99 -16.76 -12.59
N GLY A 543 7.93 -18.08 -12.78
CA GLY A 543 8.84 -19.06 -12.18
C GLY A 543 8.98 -18.87 -10.66
N PHE A 544 10.05 -19.39 -10.08
CA PHE A 544 10.38 -19.17 -8.67
C PHE A 544 11.89 -19.32 -8.41
N ASN A 545 12.34 -18.96 -7.19
CA ASN A 545 13.72 -19.04 -6.71
C ASN A 545 14.73 -18.09 -7.40
N TYR A 546 14.27 -16.96 -7.94
CA TYR A 546 15.17 -15.98 -8.58
C TYR A 546 15.91 -15.14 -7.54
N GLN A 547 17.19 -15.46 -7.30
CA GLN A 547 18.04 -14.70 -6.36
C GLN A 547 18.54 -13.39 -6.98
N VAL A 548 18.72 -13.39 -8.30
CA VAL A 548 19.11 -12.26 -9.17
C VAL A 548 18.10 -12.21 -10.32
N ALA A 549 17.90 -11.02 -10.91
CA ALA A 549 17.06 -10.88 -12.09
C ALA A 549 17.70 -11.67 -13.26
N PRO A 550 16.94 -12.54 -13.96
CA PRO A 550 17.45 -13.24 -15.13
C PRO A 550 17.57 -12.27 -16.32
N ASP A 551 18.63 -12.40 -17.09
CA ASP A 551 18.77 -11.64 -18.33
C ASP A 551 17.79 -12.18 -19.40
N ALA A 552 17.21 -11.28 -20.18
CA ALA A 552 16.34 -11.61 -21.30
C ALA A 552 17.14 -11.61 -22.61
N SER A 553 16.92 -12.63 -23.44
CA SER A 553 17.48 -12.70 -24.79
C SER A 553 16.35 -12.60 -25.82
N ILE A 554 16.50 -11.64 -26.72
CA ILE A 554 15.53 -11.29 -27.77
C ILE A 554 16.15 -11.75 -29.10
N PRO A 555 15.65 -12.84 -29.73
CA PRO A 555 16.24 -13.39 -30.96
C PRO A 555 16.08 -12.45 -32.14
N VAL A 556 17.15 -12.17 -32.90
CA VAL A 556 17.05 -11.27 -34.06
C VAL A 556 16.18 -11.90 -35.15
N ASN A 557 15.18 -11.14 -35.62
CA ASN A 557 14.33 -11.52 -36.75
C ASN A 557 14.97 -11.05 -38.06
N PHE A 558 14.90 -11.88 -39.10
CA PHE A 558 15.43 -11.60 -40.44
C PHE A 558 14.33 -11.69 -41.50
N VAL A 559 14.43 -10.83 -42.52
CA VAL A 559 13.62 -10.93 -43.74
C VAL A 559 14.43 -11.71 -44.77
N LEU A 560 13.88 -12.81 -45.29
CA LEU A 560 14.57 -13.70 -46.23
C LEU A 560 14.03 -13.49 -47.66
N LYS A 561 14.92 -13.70 -48.64
CA LYS A 561 14.61 -13.74 -50.08
C LYS A 561 14.69 -15.17 -50.62
N GLY A 562 14.07 -15.42 -51.77
CA GLY A 562 14.19 -16.67 -52.52
C GLY A 562 13.68 -17.88 -51.74
N VAL A 563 12.66 -17.68 -50.91
CA VAL A 563 12.14 -18.70 -49.99
C VAL A 563 11.44 -19.79 -50.80
N SER A 564 12.16 -20.88 -51.12
CA SER A 564 11.61 -22.06 -51.77
C SER A 564 11.48 -23.23 -50.77
N GLY A 565 10.26 -23.66 -50.48
CA GLY A 565 9.96 -24.78 -49.58
C GLY A 565 9.10 -24.39 -48.38
N SER A 566 8.85 -25.35 -47.48
CA SER A 566 8.14 -25.13 -46.21
C SER A 566 9.13 -25.27 -45.05
N PHE A 567 9.25 -24.25 -44.21
CA PHE A 567 10.07 -24.30 -43.00
C PHE A 567 9.25 -24.87 -41.85
N SER A 568 9.81 -25.84 -41.12
CA SER A 568 9.23 -26.26 -39.84
C SER A 568 9.80 -25.40 -38.70
N LYS A 569 8.99 -25.19 -37.65
CA LYS A 569 9.25 -24.24 -36.56
C LYS A 569 10.52 -24.52 -35.73
N ASP A 570 11.18 -25.67 -35.94
CA ASP A 570 12.33 -26.13 -35.14
C ASP A 570 13.53 -26.58 -36.02
N GLU A 571 13.59 -26.17 -37.29
CA GLU A 571 14.66 -26.50 -38.24
C GLU A 571 15.76 -25.43 -38.32
N VAL A 572 16.27 -24.92 -37.19
CA VAL A 572 17.59 -24.23 -37.12
C VAL A 572 18.22 -24.47 -35.76
#